data_AF-K0TN52-F1
#
_entry.id   AF-K0TN52-F1
#
_cell.length_a   1.000
_cell.length_b   1.000
_cell.length_c   1.000
_cell.angle_alpha   90.00
_cell.angle_beta   90.00
_cell.angle_gamma   90.00
#
_symmetry.space_group_name_H-M   'P 1'
#
loop_
_entity.id
_entity.type
_entity.pdbx_description
1 polymer ?
#
loop_
_entity_poly.entity_id
_entity_poly.type
_entity_poly.pdbx_seq_one_letter_code
_entity_poly.pdbx_strand_id
1 'polypeptide(L)'
;MMKTGFFSLLLAASSASAFSPQDTTRRQFLGGVASTASTGIAVVLSQPLSALAADATPSFSGIFTDPNHPQGWRAVREENGVAILQLQDEPGAEIFTIKGDVKKGAGSGTTLMLDLSPKGGPKDVPATVSEGKISFPDGNSWKRLDGVDGVYSDPNHPEGYRIVRKTAKDAVSVTLQDAPGAPVVTVIGSVSGDKIKLDLSPKGGPKDLVASIGANRITFPDGNSWPKL
;
A
#
# COMPACT_ATOMS: atom_id res chain seq x y z
N MET A 1 22.86 69.04 -1.36
CA MET A 1 21.52 69.49 -1.82
C MET A 1 20.48 68.77 -0.97
N MET A 2 19.86 69.52 -0.04
CA MET A 2 18.75 69.09 0.80
C MET A 2 17.41 69.27 0.07
N LYS A 3 16.42 68.43 0.39
CA LYS A 3 15.02 68.79 0.74
C LYS A 3 14.28 67.50 1.15
N THR A 4 14.21 67.15 2.44
CA THR A 4 13.12 67.47 3.39
C THR A 4 11.69 67.38 2.85
N GLY A 5 10.91 66.50 3.47
CA GLY A 5 9.45 66.41 3.38
C GLY A 5 8.91 65.50 4.51
N PHE A 6 8.65 66.10 5.68
CA PHE A 6 7.94 65.54 6.83
C PHE A 6 6.42 65.71 6.64
N PHE A 7 5.58 64.77 7.08
CA PHE A 7 4.43 65.09 7.96
C PHE A 7 3.88 63.85 8.70
N SER A 8 3.60 64.09 9.99
CA SER A 8 3.12 63.20 11.07
C SER A 8 1.65 62.78 10.93
N LEU A 9 1.31 61.53 11.26
CA LEU A 9 0.76 61.00 12.55
C LEU A 9 -0.75 61.24 12.76
N LEU A 10 -1.52 60.15 12.85
CA LEU A 10 -2.52 60.01 13.92
C LEU A 10 -2.69 58.55 14.36
N LEU A 11 -2.75 58.41 15.68
CA LEU A 11 -2.81 57.22 16.51
C LEU A 11 -4.27 56.82 16.77
N ALA A 12 -4.57 55.52 16.81
CA ALA A 12 -5.64 55.00 17.65
C ALA A 12 -5.36 53.52 17.97
N ALA A 13 -5.14 53.25 19.26
CA ALA A 13 -5.09 51.92 19.85
C ALA A 13 -6.49 51.35 20.01
N SER A 14 -6.63 50.03 20.09
CA SER A 14 -7.38 49.40 21.19
C SER A 14 -7.27 47.87 21.19
N SER A 15 -6.79 47.38 22.33
CA SER A 15 -7.32 46.25 23.10
C SER A 15 -7.10 44.82 22.61
N ALA A 16 -6.22 44.13 23.33
CA ALA A 16 -6.07 42.68 23.36
C ALA A 16 -7.26 42.00 24.08
N SER A 17 -7.50 40.72 23.77
CA SER A 17 -8.03 39.75 24.74
C SER A 17 -7.59 38.33 24.37
N ALA A 18 -7.31 37.58 25.41
CA ALA A 18 -6.49 36.38 25.46
C ALA A 18 -7.17 35.13 24.90
N PHE A 19 -6.31 34.21 24.45
CA PHE A 19 -6.62 32.81 24.19
C PHE A 19 -6.49 32.04 25.52
N SER A 20 -7.47 31.22 25.88
CA SER A 20 -7.32 30.19 26.92
C SER A 20 -8.13 28.93 26.53
N PRO A 21 -7.64 27.70 26.81
CA PRO A 21 -8.21 26.45 26.28
C PRO A 21 -9.05 25.63 27.28
N GLN A 22 -9.66 24.55 26.76
CA GLN A 22 -10.43 23.45 27.38
C GLN A 22 -11.89 23.81 27.74
N ASP A 23 -12.91 23.00 27.44
CA ASP A 23 -13.05 21.60 27.86
C ASP A 23 -14.12 20.83 27.05
N THR A 24 -14.04 19.51 27.14
CA THR A 24 -14.87 18.52 26.45
C THR A 24 -16.15 18.26 27.25
N THR A 25 -17.34 18.16 26.63
CA THR A 25 -18.38 17.22 27.14
C THR A 25 -19.52 16.92 26.17
N ARG A 26 -19.93 15.66 26.24
CA ARG A 26 -20.93 14.94 25.46
C ARG A 26 -22.26 14.95 26.23
N ARG A 27 -23.36 15.46 25.66
CA ARG A 27 -24.75 14.97 25.85
C ARG A 27 -25.79 15.81 25.08
N GLN A 28 -26.53 15.08 24.24
CA GLN A 28 -27.98 15.14 24.02
C GLN A 28 -28.66 16.51 23.91
N PHE A 29 -29.16 16.83 22.71
CA PHE A 29 -30.42 17.57 22.59
C PHE A 29 -31.31 16.96 21.49
N LEU A 30 -32.45 16.42 21.94
CA LEU A 30 -33.62 16.08 21.15
C LEU A 30 -34.35 17.38 20.76
N GLY A 31 -35.08 17.30 19.64
CA GLY A 31 -35.68 18.44 18.95
C GLY A 31 -36.81 19.17 19.66
N GLY A 32 -37.06 20.37 19.15
CA GLY A 32 -38.22 21.23 19.37
C GLY A 32 -38.34 22.18 18.18
N VAL A 33 -39.51 22.21 17.55
CA VAL A 33 -39.85 22.85 16.26
C VAL A 33 -40.08 24.37 16.37
N ALA A 34 -39.79 25.14 15.30
CA ALA A 34 -40.71 26.13 14.67
C ALA A 34 -40.02 27.07 13.64
N SER A 35 -40.44 26.90 12.38
CA SER A 35 -40.53 27.82 11.22
C SER A 35 -39.98 29.27 11.28
N THR A 36 -39.17 29.67 10.28
CA THR A 36 -39.57 30.51 9.12
C THR A 36 -38.35 31.00 8.29
N ALA A 37 -38.60 31.22 6.99
CA ALA A 37 -37.83 31.97 5.99
C ALA A 37 -36.62 31.29 5.32
N SER A 38 -36.76 31.17 4.00
CA SER A 38 -35.89 30.57 2.99
C SER A 38 -34.50 31.18 2.86
N THR A 39 -33.47 30.36 3.09
CA THR A 39 -32.20 30.37 2.36
C THR A 39 -31.88 28.92 2.02
N GLY A 40 -31.53 28.64 0.76
CA GLY A 40 -31.40 27.28 0.24
C GLY A 40 -30.31 26.49 0.95
N ILE A 41 -30.72 25.51 1.77
CA ILE A 41 -29.84 24.49 2.33
C ILE A 41 -29.86 23.33 1.34
N ALA A 42 -28.74 23.11 0.65
CA ALA A 42 -28.52 21.91 -0.12
C ALA A 42 -28.59 20.70 0.83
N VAL A 43 -29.65 19.90 0.73
CA VAL A 43 -29.70 18.59 1.36
C VAL A 43 -28.74 17.69 0.58
N VAL A 44 -27.49 17.64 1.03
CA VAL A 44 -26.57 16.59 0.60
C VAL A 44 -27.13 15.28 1.17
N LEU A 45 -27.75 14.50 0.31
CA LEU A 45 -28.07 13.11 0.60
C LEU A 45 -26.73 12.38 0.75
N SER A 46 -26.23 12.30 1.98
CA SER A 46 -25.15 11.39 2.34
C SER A 46 -25.69 9.96 2.21
N GLN A 47 -25.64 9.42 1.00
CA GLN A 47 -25.74 7.99 0.84
C GLN A 47 -24.50 7.36 1.48
N PRO A 48 -24.65 6.42 2.43
CA PRO A 48 -23.51 5.63 2.82
C PRO A 48 -23.04 4.87 1.58
N LEU A 49 -21.81 5.10 1.13
CA LEU A 49 -21.11 4.11 0.33
C LEU A 49 -21.02 2.87 1.22
N SER A 50 -21.95 1.94 1.04
CA SER A 50 -21.76 0.58 1.46
C SER A 50 -20.55 0.06 0.69
N ALA A 51 -19.37 0.18 1.30
CA ALA A 51 -18.24 -0.65 0.97
C ALA A 51 -18.73 -2.08 1.21
N LEU A 52 -19.20 -2.74 0.15
CA LEU A 52 -19.28 -4.18 0.09
C LEU A 52 -17.86 -4.65 0.38
N ALA A 53 -17.60 -5.02 1.63
CA ALA A 53 -16.51 -5.91 1.94
C ALA A 53 -16.84 -7.20 1.19
N ALA A 54 -16.40 -7.27 -0.07
CA ALA A 54 -16.33 -8.53 -0.78
C ALA A 54 -15.61 -9.48 0.17
N ASP A 55 -16.24 -10.62 0.42
CA ASP A 55 -15.70 -11.69 1.25
C ASP A 55 -14.41 -12.17 0.57
N ALA A 56 -13.32 -11.47 0.86
CA ALA A 56 -12.07 -11.63 0.17
C ALA A 56 -11.52 -12.97 0.63
N THR A 57 -11.57 -13.96 -0.26
CA THR A 57 -10.74 -15.16 -0.12
C THR A 57 -9.34 -14.65 0.23
N PRO A 58 -8.75 -15.06 1.37
CA PRO A 58 -7.49 -14.48 1.82
C PRO A 58 -6.47 -14.71 0.71
N SER A 59 -6.02 -13.61 0.09
CA SER A 59 -5.15 -13.74 -1.06
C SER A 59 -3.80 -14.27 -0.58
N PHE A 60 -3.28 -15.22 -1.33
CA PHE A 60 -1.97 -15.81 -1.08
C PHE A 60 -0.83 -14.86 -1.52
N SER A 61 -1.17 -13.68 -2.04
CA SER A 61 -0.21 -12.68 -2.49
C SER A 61 0.63 -12.17 -1.32
N GLY A 62 1.91 -11.93 -1.58
CA GLY A 62 2.83 -11.45 -0.55
C GLY A 62 4.29 -11.68 -0.91
N ILE A 63 5.16 -11.26 0.01
CA ILE A 63 6.59 -11.55 -0.03
C ILE A 63 6.86 -12.68 0.95
N PHE A 64 7.68 -13.63 0.57
CA PHE A 64 8.00 -14.80 1.38
C PHE A 64 9.50 -15.03 1.46
N THR A 65 9.95 -15.53 2.61
CA THR A 65 11.30 -16.04 2.83
C THR A 65 11.36 -17.52 2.48
N ASP A 66 12.44 -17.94 1.85
CA ASP A 66 12.73 -19.33 1.52
C ASP A 66 13.94 -19.80 2.37
N PRO A 67 13.76 -20.77 3.29
CA PRO A 67 14.87 -21.28 4.11
C PRO A 67 16.05 -21.82 3.31
N ASN A 68 15.82 -22.33 2.09
CA ASN A 68 16.88 -22.83 1.22
C ASN A 68 17.63 -21.70 0.49
N HIS A 69 17.08 -20.48 0.51
CA HIS A 69 17.63 -19.29 -0.12
C HIS A 69 17.51 -18.09 0.84
N PRO A 70 18.27 -18.10 1.95
CA PRO A 70 18.06 -17.19 3.08
C PRO A 70 18.33 -15.72 2.76
N GLN A 71 19.10 -15.43 1.71
CA GLN A 71 19.35 -14.06 1.23
C GLN A 71 18.48 -13.70 0.01
N GLY A 72 17.70 -14.66 -0.49
CA GLY A 72 16.76 -14.51 -1.59
C GLY A 72 15.39 -14.02 -1.14
N TRP A 73 14.53 -13.78 -2.13
CA TRP A 73 13.14 -13.39 -1.90
C TRP A 73 12.21 -14.08 -2.91
N ARG A 74 10.95 -14.25 -2.49
CA ARG A 74 9.84 -14.77 -3.29
C ARG A 74 8.69 -13.77 -3.23
N ALA A 75 8.29 -13.19 -4.35
CA ALA A 75 7.08 -12.38 -4.45
C ALA A 75 6.02 -13.19 -5.20
N VAL A 76 4.95 -13.56 -4.50
CA VAL A 76 3.83 -14.32 -5.08
C VAL A 76 2.65 -13.38 -5.23
N ARG A 77 1.95 -13.43 -6.36
CA ARG A 77 0.70 -12.70 -6.59
C ARG A 77 -0.29 -13.54 -7.39
N GLU A 78 -1.58 -13.30 -7.21
CA GLU A 78 -2.63 -13.82 -8.09
C GLU A 78 -2.93 -12.79 -9.19
N GLU A 79 -2.93 -13.21 -10.45
CA GLU A 79 -3.27 -12.40 -11.61
C GLU A 79 -4.20 -13.22 -12.50
N ASN A 80 -5.47 -12.81 -12.61
CA ASN A 80 -6.49 -13.49 -13.43
C ASN A 80 -6.61 -15.01 -13.15
N GLY A 81 -6.54 -15.42 -11.88
CA GLY A 81 -6.62 -16.83 -11.46
C GLY A 81 -5.33 -17.64 -11.68
N VAL A 82 -4.25 -16.99 -12.09
CA VAL A 82 -2.92 -17.58 -12.24
C VAL A 82 -2.01 -17.05 -11.13
N ALA A 83 -1.23 -17.91 -10.49
CA ALA A 83 -0.18 -17.49 -9.59
C ALA A 83 1.03 -17.04 -10.40
N ILE A 84 1.49 -15.82 -10.17
CA ILE A 84 2.76 -15.31 -10.69
C ILE A 84 3.75 -15.22 -9.53
N LEU A 85 4.87 -15.91 -9.69
CA LEU A 85 5.97 -15.93 -8.74
C LEU A 85 7.18 -15.22 -9.36
N GLN A 86 7.58 -14.10 -8.79
CA GLN A 86 8.88 -13.50 -9.05
C GLN A 86 9.82 -13.90 -7.94
N LEU A 87 11.04 -14.33 -8.27
CA LEU A 87 11.99 -14.76 -7.27
C LEU A 87 13.43 -14.48 -7.66
N GLN A 88 14.26 -14.31 -6.63
CA GLN A 88 15.70 -14.25 -6.72
C GLN A 88 16.30 -15.06 -5.58
N ASP A 89 17.25 -15.93 -5.88
CA ASP A 89 17.83 -16.85 -4.88
C ASP A 89 18.89 -16.18 -4.01
N GLU A 90 19.71 -15.32 -4.61
CA GLU A 90 20.78 -14.63 -3.94
C GLU A 90 20.85 -13.18 -4.44
N PRO A 91 21.33 -12.22 -3.63
CA PRO A 91 21.48 -10.84 -4.06
C PRO A 91 22.28 -10.72 -5.36
N GLY A 92 21.69 -10.06 -6.36
CA GLY A 92 22.33 -9.86 -7.67
C GLY A 92 22.22 -11.05 -8.64
N ALA A 93 21.66 -12.18 -8.22
CA ALA A 93 21.35 -13.29 -9.11
C ALA A 93 20.21 -12.95 -10.08
N GLU A 94 20.04 -13.79 -11.09
CA GLU A 94 18.92 -13.70 -12.04
C GLU A 94 17.57 -13.71 -11.31
N ILE A 95 16.65 -12.87 -11.79
CA ILE A 95 15.27 -12.83 -11.31
C ILE A 95 14.43 -13.68 -12.25
N PHE A 96 13.83 -14.73 -11.71
CA PHE A 96 12.94 -15.61 -12.45
C PHE A 96 11.49 -15.15 -12.29
N THR A 97 10.72 -15.23 -13.36
CA THR A 97 9.25 -15.15 -13.30
C THR A 97 8.68 -16.51 -13.67
N ILE A 98 7.96 -17.11 -12.73
CA ILE A 98 7.34 -18.42 -12.83
C ILE A 98 5.83 -18.23 -12.78
N LYS A 99 5.12 -19.05 -13.56
CA LYS A 99 3.66 -19.14 -13.52
C LYS A 99 3.24 -20.43 -12.83
N GLY A 100 2.06 -20.41 -12.24
CA GLY A 100 1.43 -21.62 -11.74
C GLY A 100 -0.08 -21.52 -11.70
N ASP A 101 -0.73 -22.68 -11.78
CA ASP A 101 -2.18 -22.77 -11.70
C ASP A 101 -2.65 -22.67 -10.25
N VAL A 102 -3.75 -21.95 -10.01
CA VAL A 102 -4.38 -21.86 -8.70
C VAL A 102 -5.51 -22.89 -8.61
N LYS A 103 -5.35 -23.91 -7.78
CA LYS A 103 -6.38 -24.88 -7.44
C LYS A 103 -6.97 -24.55 -6.08
N LYS A 104 -8.17 -23.96 -6.07
CA LYS A 104 -8.94 -23.67 -4.85
C LYS A 104 -9.63 -24.96 -4.39
N GLY A 105 -9.29 -25.46 -3.20
CA GLY A 105 -9.94 -26.61 -2.60
C GLY A 105 -11.29 -26.24 -1.98
N ALA A 106 -12.09 -27.24 -1.61
CA ALA A 106 -13.26 -27.02 -0.76
C ALA A 106 -12.78 -26.55 0.63
N GLY A 107 -13.07 -25.30 1.03
CA GLY A 107 -12.59 -24.67 2.26
C GLY A 107 -11.54 -23.57 2.03
N SER A 108 -10.67 -23.30 3.03
CA SER A 108 -9.61 -22.28 2.95
C SER A 108 -8.31 -22.77 2.29
N GLY A 109 -8.23 -24.04 1.91
CA GLY A 109 -7.02 -24.63 1.31
C GLY A 109 -6.84 -24.21 -0.14
N THR A 110 -5.77 -23.47 -0.44
CA THR A 110 -5.35 -23.17 -1.82
C THR A 110 -4.09 -23.96 -2.15
N THR A 111 -4.06 -24.62 -3.32
CA THR A 111 -2.87 -25.28 -3.85
C THR A 111 -2.42 -24.57 -5.12
N LEU A 112 -1.14 -24.24 -5.20
CA LEU A 112 -0.50 -23.68 -6.40
C LEU A 112 0.23 -24.81 -7.12
N MET A 113 0.06 -24.95 -8.43
CA MET A 113 0.86 -25.86 -9.25
C MET A 113 1.95 -25.04 -9.95
N LEU A 114 3.15 -25.00 -9.40
CA LEU A 114 4.23 -24.11 -9.87
C LEU A 114 5.11 -24.80 -10.92
N ASP A 115 5.38 -24.14 -12.04
CA ASP A 115 6.38 -24.58 -13.02
C ASP A 115 7.77 -24.04 -12.67
N LEU A 116 8.60 -24.83 -12.00
CA LEU A 116 9.97 -24.44 -11.63
C LEU A 116 11.00 -24.71 -12.73
N SER A 117 10.58 -25.16 -13.92
CA SER A 117 11.50 -25.46 -15.03
C SER A 117 12.36 -24.29 -15.51
N PRO A 118 11.95 -23.00 -15.42
CA PRO A 118 12.85 -21.88 -15.71
C PRO A 118 14.09 -21.82 -14.82
N LYS A 119 14.06 -22.46 -13.65
CA LYS A 119 15.21 -22.60 -12.74
C LYS A 119 15.91 -23.96 -12.84
N GLY A 120 15.55 -24.78 -13.82
CA GLY A 120 16.00 -26.17 -13.94
C GLY A 120 15.27 -27.15 -13.02
N GLY A 121 14.18 -26.74 -12.37
CA GLY A 121 13.37 -27.58 -11.49
C GLY A 121 12.28 -28.37 -12.22
N PRO A 122 11.51 -29.20 -11.48
CA PRO A 122 10.37 -29.92 -12.03
C PRO A 122 9.20 -28.98 -12.38
N LYS A 123 8.36 -29.45 -13.30
CA LYS A 123 7.06 -28.82 -13.60
C LYS A 123 6.01 -29.28 -12.60
N ASP A 124 4.93 -28.51 -12.48
CA ASP A 124 3.72 -28.86 -11.74
C ASP A 124 3.96 -29.20 -10.25
N VAL A 125 4.86 -28.47 -9.60
CA VAL A 125 5.16 -28.66 -8.18
C VAL A 125 3.97 -28.19 -7.34
N PRO A 126 3.30 -29.08 -6.59
CA PRO A 126 2.18 -28.69 -5.77
C PRO A 126 2.67 -27.97 -4.50
N ALA A 127 2.24 -26.74 -4.30
CA ALA A 127 2.55 -25.93 -3.13
C ALA A 127 1.27 -25.57 -2.38
N THR A 128 1.19 -25.94 -1.10
CA THR A 128 -0.01 -25.71 -0.28
C THR A 128 0.10 -24.39 0.45
N VAL A 129 -0.88 -23.51 0.25
CA VAL A 129 -1.02 -22.25 0.97
C VAL A 129 -1.82 -22.49 2.25
N SER A 130 -1.26 -22.12 3.39
CA SER A 130 -1.97 -22.11 4.68
C SER A 130 -1.30 -21.13 5.65
N GLU A 131 -2.10 -20.36 6.39
CA GLU A 131 -1.64 -19.53 7.53
C GLU A 131 -0.38 -18.67 7.24
N GLY A 132 -0.36 -17.98 6.10
CA GLY A 132 0.81 -17.14 5.73
C GLY A 132 2.04 -17.96 5.35
N LYS A 133 1.90 -19.23 5.01
CA LYS A 133 2.97 -20.10 4.51
C LYS A 133 2.62 -20.72 3.17
N ILE A 134 3.64 -21.07 2.42
CA ILE A 134 3.56 -21.89 1.22
C ILE A 134 4.48 -23.09 1.45
N SER A 135 3.90 -24.27 1.60
CA SER A 135 4.62 -25.51 1.92
C SER A 135 4.72 -26.43 0.71
N PHE A 136 5.87 -27.09 0.58
CA PHE A 136 6.22 -27.93 -0.55
C PHE A 136 6.37 -29.40 -0.12
N PRO A 137 6.27 -30.36 -1.06
CA PRO A 137 6.33 -31.79 -0.74
C PRO A 137 7.70 -32.26 -0.26
N ASP A 138 8.76 -31.52 -0.59
CA ASP A 138 10.14 -31.75 -0.15
C ASP A 138 10.40 -31.31 1.30
N GLY A 139 9.37 -30.77 1.99
CA GLY A 139 9.47 -30.23 3.33
C GLY A 139 9.92 -28.77 3.40
N ASN A 140 10.25 -28.12 2.28
CA ASN A 140 10.51 -26.69 2.27
C ASN A 140 9.21 -25.93 2.58
N SER A 141 9.33 -24.80 3.28
CA SER A 141 8.17 -23.98 3.63
C SER A 141 8.56 -22.51 3.62
N TRP A 142 7.92 -21.76 2.72
CA TRP A 142 8.13 -20.34 2.61
C TRP A 142 7.21 -19.60 3.58
N LYS A 143 7.79 -18.67 4.34
CA LYS A 143 7.05 -17.87 5.34
C LYS A 143 6.78 -16.48 4.80
N ARG A 144 5.53 -16.03 4.86
CA ARG A 144 5.14 -14.66 4.48
C ARG A 144 5.81 -13.65 5.41
N LEU A 145 6.29 -12.57 4.81
CA LEU A 145 6.78 -11.39 5.50
C LEU A 145 5.64 -10.41 5.79
N ASP A 146 5.75 -9.74 6.93
CA ASP A 146 4.76 -8.77 7.41
C ASP A 146 5.30 -7.32 7.34
N GLY A 147 4.50 -6.37 7.81
CA GLY A 147 4.86 -4.95 7.83
C GLY A 147 4.74 -4.33 6.44
N VAL A 148 5.81 -3.66 5.99
CA VAL A 148 5.84 -2.98 4.69
C VAL A 148 6.11 -3.93 3.51
N ASP A 149 6.61 -5.13 3.79
CA ASP A 149 6.77 -6.15 2.75
C ASP A 149 5.38 -6.60 2.27
N GLY A 150 5.17 -6.59 0.97
CA GLY A 150 3.91 -7.02 0.40
C GLY A 150 3.79 -6.81 -1.10
N VAL A 151 2.73 -7.40 -1.64
CA VAL A 151 2.21 -7.04 -2.95
C VAL A 151 1.01 -6.14 -2.73
N TYR A 152 0.95 -5.03 -3.44
CA TYR A 152 -0.10 -4.03 -3.31
C TYR A 152 -0.71 -3.72 -4.67
N SER A 153 -2.00 -3.41 -4.68
CA SER A 153 -2.68 -2.83 -5.83
C SER A 153 -2.63 -1.30 -5.76
N ASP A 154 -2.56 -0.64 -6.88
CA ASP A 154 -2.67 0.82 -6.99
C ASP A 154 -4.00 1.16 -7.67
N PRO A 155 -4.97 1.80 -6.98
CA PRO A 155 -6.26 2.15 -7.59
C PRO A 155 -6.15 3.01 -8.85
N ASN A 156 -5.09 3.81 -9.00
CA ASN A 156 -4.84 4.59 -10.21
C ASN A 156 -4.28 3.75 -11.38
N HIS A 157 -3.84 2.53 -11.09
CA HIS A 157 -3.28 1.56 -12.02
C HIS A 157 -3.85 0.16 -11.70
N PRO A 158 -5.16 -0.06 -11.91
CA PRO A 158 -5.90 -1.20 -11.34
C PRO A 158 -5.48 -2.56 -11.88
N GLU A 159 -4.88 -2.60 -13.08
CA GLU A 159 -4.33 -3.83 -13.69
C GLU A 159 -2.83 -3.99 -13.40
N GLY A 160 -2.23 -3.02 -12.69
CA GLY A 160 -0.84 -3.01 -12.30
C GLY A 160 -0.59 -3.63 -10.92
N TYR A 161 0.69 -3.76 -10.57
CA TYR A 161 1.10 -4.22 -9.25
C TYR A 161 2.21 -3.36 -8.66
N ARG A 162 2.34 -3.42 -7.33
CA ARG A 162 3.46 -2.87 -6.57
C ARG A 162 4.01 -3.96 -5.67
N ILE A 163 5.26 -4.36 -5.87
CA ILE A 163 5.96 -5.29 -4.99
C ILE A 163 6.89 -4.45 -4.12
N VAL A 164 6.58 -4.31 -2.84
CA VAL A 164 7.41 -3.59 -1.87
C VAL A 164 8.18 -4.60 -1.05
N ARG A 165 9.50 -4.45 -1.00
CA ARG A 165 10.40 -5.34 -0.26
C ARG A 165 11.42 -4.55 0.54
N LYS A 166 11.67 -4.93 1.79
CA LYS A 166 12.85 -4.48 2.52
C LYS A 166 14.11 -5.12 1.94
N THR A 167 15.12 -4.31 1.69
CA THR A 167 16.44 -4.73 1.21
C THR A 167 17.51 -4.57 2.30
N ALA A 168 17.24 -3.74 3.30
CA ALA A 168 18.01 -3.61 4.53
C ALA A 168 17.07 -3.15 5.65
N LYS A 169 17.62 -2.88 6.85
CA LYS A 169 16.85 -2.44 8.03
C LYS A 169 15.88 -1.28 7.71
N ASP A 170 16.39 -0.25 7.06
CA ASP A 170 15.65 0.99 6.78
C ASP A 170 15.52 1.26 5.26
N ALA A 171 15.89 0.30 4.40
CA ALA A 171 15.87 0.46 2.95
C ALA A 171 14.83 -0.47 2.31
N VAL A 172 14.13 0.04 1.30
CA VAL A 172 13.15 -0.72 0.52
C VAL A 172 13.41 -0.57 -0.98
N SER A 173 13.03 -1.61 -1.71
CA SER A 173 12.89 -1.59 -3.17
C SER A 173 11.41 -1.78 -3.50
N VAL A 174 10.90 -1.00 -4.44
CA VAL A 174 9.54 -1.15 -4.95
C VAL A 174 9.62 -1.46 -6.44
N THR A 175 9.10 -2.60 -6.85
CA THR A 175 8.93 -2.95 -8.26
C THR A 175 7.49 -2.62 -8.68
N LEU A 176 7.33 -1.81 -9.72
CA LEU A 176 6.07 -1.30 -10.22
C LEU A 176 5.86 -1.77 -11.65
N GLN A 177 4.63 -2.16 -11.96
CA GLN A 177 4.14 -2.25 -13.33
C GLN A 177 2.74 -1.65 -13.35
N ASP A 178 2.48 -0.71 -14.27
CA ASP A 178 1.22 0.04 -14.28
C ASP A 178 0.07 -0.68 -15.00
N ALA A 179 0.39 -1.58 -15.93
CA ALA A 179 -0.55 -2.40 -16.66
C ALA A 179 0.16 -3.63 -17.25
N PRO A 180 -0.56 -4.69 -17.63
CA PRO A 180 0.02 -5.85 -18.29
C PRO A 180 0.84 -5.44 -19.53
N GLY A 181 2.08 -5.90 -19.60
CA GLY A 181 3.00 -5.57 -20.70
C GLY A 181 3.63 -4.17 -20.64
N ALA A 182 3.23 -3.31 -19.69
CA ALA A 182 3.91 -2.04 -19.46
C ALA A 182 5.34 -2.26 -18.92
N PRO A 183 6.25 -1.27 -19.07
CA PRO A 183 7.58 -1.35 -18.50
C PRO A 183 7.55 -1.63 -16.99
N VAL A 184 8.38 -2.57 -16.55
CA VAL A 184 8.61 -2.82 -15.13
C VAL A 184 9.68 -1.84 -14.63
N VAL A 185 9.33 -1.04 -13.64
CA VAL A 185 10.23 -0.03 -13.06
C VAL A 185 10.53 -0.41 -11.62
N THR A 186 11.80 -0.36 -11.24
CA THR A 186 12.21 -0.48 -9.84
C THR A 186 12.61 0.88 -9.31
N VAL A 187 12.01 1.26 -8.18
CA VAL A 187 12.40 2.43 -7.41
C VAL A 187 12.94 2.02 -6.04
N ILE A 188 13.62 2.94 -5.40
CA ILE A 188 14.18 2.77 -4.06
C ILE A 188 13.47 3.68 -3.06
N GLY A 189 13.61 3.34 -1.79
CA GLY A 189 13.09 4.15 -0.72
C GLY A 189 13.68 3.79 0.64
N SER A 190 13.16 4.46 1.65
CA SER A 190 13.50 4.21 3.04
C SER A 190 12.26 4.09 3.91
N VAL A 191 12.33 3.29 4.98
CA VAL A 191 11.26 3.15 5.98
C VAL A 191 11.74 3.65 7.32
N SER A 192 10.88 4.38 8.02
CA SER A 192 11.12 4.85 9.39
C SER A 192 9.80 4.86 10.14
N GLY A 193 9.66 3.97 11.13
CA GLY A 193 8.41 3.81 11.87
C GLY A 193 7.23 3.47 10.95
N ASP A 194 6.19 4.28 11.02
CA ASP A 194 4.97 4.18 10.22
C ASP A 194 5.07 4.92 8.87
N LYS A 195 6.28 5.34 8.43
CA LYS A 195 6.48 6.08 7.18
C LYS A 195 7.35 5.33 6.20
N ILE A 196 7.01 5.47 4.92
CA ILE A 196 7.83 5.06 3.78
C ILE A 196 8.09 6.29 2.93
N LYS A 197 9.35 6.49 2.53
CA LYS A 197 9.76 7.56 1.60
C LYS A 197 10.26 6.92 0.31
N LEU A 198 9.65 7.27 -0.82
CA LEU A 198 9.94 6.68 -2.13
C LEU A 198 10.50 7.71 -3.10
N ASP A 199 11.48 7.28 -3.90
CA ASP A 199 11.98 8.01 -5.07
C ASP A 199 11.23 7.59 -6.33
N LEU A 200 10.17 8.32 -6.68
CA LEU A 200 9.38 8.05 -7.88
C LEU A 200 9.90 8.77 -9.13
N SER A 201 11.06 9.43 -9.05
CA SER A 201 11.64 10.12 -10.22
C SER A 201 11.89 9.21 -11.44
N PRO A 202 12.20 7.90 -11.31
CA PRO A 202 12.27 7.00 -12.47
C PRO A 202 10.93 6.84 -13.21
N LYS A 203 9.81 7.14 -12.56
CA LYS A 203 8.46 7.15 -13.14
C LYS A 203 7.97 8.56 -13.52
N GLY A 204 8.86 9.56 -13.45
CA GLY A 204 8.52 10.97 -13.63
C GLY A 204 7.84 11.63 -12.43
N GLY A 205 7.82 10.97 -11.27
CA GLY A 205 7.21 11.45 -10.03
C GLY A 205 8.18 12.18 -9.09
N PRO A 206 7.71 12.58 -7.90
CA PRO A 206 8.53 13.19 -6.87
C PRO A 206 9.58 12.24 -6.28
N LYS A 207 10.76 12.79 -5.95
CA LYS A 207 11.91 12.06 -5.40
C LYS A 207 11.80 11.67 -3.92
N ASP A 208 11.03 12.43 -3.15
CA ASP A 208 10.94 12.26 -1.69
C ASP A 208 9.48 12.14 -1.25
N LEU A 209 8.71 11.29 -1.94
CA LEU A 209 7.30 11.11 -1.60
C LEU A 209 7.17 10.30 -0.31
N VAL A 210 6.68 10.95 0.74
CA VAL A 210 6.44 10.32 2.04
C VAL A 210 4.99 9.85 2.13
N ALA A 211 4.80 8.56 2.38
CA ALA A 211 3.51 7.92 2.60
C ALA A 211 3.45 7.26 3.99
N SER A 212 2.24 7.04 4.50
CA SER A 212 2.00 6.38 5.78
C SER A 212 1.72 4.89 5.58
N ILE A 213 2.40 4.05 6.34
CA ILE A 213 2.23 2.60 6.38
C ILE A 213 1.15 2.28 7.42
N GLY A 214 0.03 1.73 6.96
CA GLY A 214 -1.00 1.14 7.81
C GLY A 214 -0.91 -0.39 7.83
N ALA A 215 -1.83 -1.03 8.55
CA ALA A 215 -1.83 -2.50 8.71
C ALA A 215 -1.81 -3.25 7.37
N ASN A 216 -2.66 -2.87 6.41
CA ASN A 216 -2.80 -3.52 5.10
C ASN A 216 -2.83 -2.50 3.95
N ARG A 217 -2.15 -1.35 4.10
CA ARG A 217 -2.09 -0.34 3.04
C ARG A 217 -0.94 0.64 3.20
N ILE A 218 -0.56 1.29 2.11
CA ILE A 218 0.31 2.47 2.10
C ILE A 218 -0.54 3.65 1.60
N THR A 219 -0.66 4.72 2.38
CA THR A 219 -1.50 5.88 2.03
C THR A 219 -0.64 7.10 1.74
N PHE A 220 -0.84 7.67 0.56
CA PHE A 220 -0.11 8.82 0.04
C PHE A 220 -0.81 10.15 0.41
N PRO A 221 -0.08 11.28 0.40
CA PRO A 221 -0.64 12.58 0.76
C PRO A 221 -1.76 13.08 -0.17
N ASP A 222 -1.80 12.61 -1.41
CA ASP A 222 -2.82 12.94 -2.41
C ASP A 222 -4.13 12.16 -2.21
N GLY A 223 -4.20 11.29 -1.19
CA GLY A 223 -5.33 10.42 -0.91
C GLY A 223 -5.30 9.09 -1.66
N ASN A 224 -4.35 8.86 -2.58
CA ASN A 224 -4.15 7.53 -3.14
C ASN A 224 -3.73 6.57 -2.03
N SER A 225 -4.20 5.34 -2.11
CA SER A 225 -3.86 4.31 -1.14
C SER A 225 -3.64 3.01 -1.85
N TRP A 226 -2.48 2.40 -1.62
CA TRP A 226 -2.16 1.08 -2.12
C TRP A 226 -2.57 0.05 -1.06
N PRO A 227 -3.73 -0.62 -1.18
CA PRO A 227 -4.05 -1.73 -0.29
C PRO A 227 -3.18 -2.94 -0.62
N LYS A 228 -2.80 -3.68 0.43
CA LYS A 228 -2.08 -4.94 0.30
C LYS A 228 -3.04 -6.01 -0.24
N LEU A 229 -2.56 -6.80 -1.19
CA LEU A 229 -3.26 -7.95 -1.75
C LEU A 229 -3.17 -9.16 -0.82
#